data_AF-A0A934CD17-F1
#
_entry.id   AF-A0A934CD17-F1
#
_cell.length_a   1.000
_cell.length_b   1.000
_cell.length_c   1.000
_cell.angle_alpha   90.00
_cell.angle_beta   90.00
_cell.angle_gamma   90.00
#
_symmetry.space_group_name_H-M   'P 1'
#
loop_
_entity.id
_entity.type
_entity.pdbx_description
1 polymer ?
#
loop_
_entity_poly.entity_id
_entity_poly.type
_entity_poly.pdbx_seq_one_letter_code
_entity_poly.pdbx_strand_id
1 'polypeptide(L)'
;MGKYSSRVVKPSMPKRNTVNPYMRGIGCLLMIIVPVFSYGVGDWLAGQGFGYPVIPREWYGVITFPAWLSNLAGLNIVLQFLARIPHLPATLAIAVIVMIVVGGLMSVIFGWAYSLLAPSPYGPMDVPPPRVKTRKYKR
;
A
#
# COMPACT_ATOMS: atom_id res chain seq x y z
N MET A 1 -38.86 -32.18 34.85
CA MET A 1 -38.89 -32.06 33.38
C MET A 1 -38.26 -30.74 32.97
N GLY A 2 -36.96 -30.74 32.65
CA GLY A 2 -36.30 -29.57 32.05
C GLY A 2 -36.12 -29.82 30.57
N LYS A 3 -36.76 -29.03 29.70
CA LYS A 3 -36.54 -29.07 28.25
C LYS A 3 -36.67 -27.68 27.65
N TYR A 4 -35.49 -27.10 27.37
CA TYR A 4 -35.19 -26.12 26.31
C TYR A 4 -35.97 -24.79 26.33
N SER A 5 -35.54 -23.86 27.18
CA SER A 5 -35.60 -22.44 26.80
C SER A 5 -34.30 -22.11 26.06
N SER A 6 -34.30 -22.27 24.73
CA SER A 6 -33.18 -21.77 23.92
C SER A 6 -33.21 -20.25 24.02
N ARG A 7 -32.19 -19.68 24.67
CA ARG A 7 -31.99 -18.25 24.75
C ARG A 7 -31.80 -17.75 23.31
N VAL A 8 -32.77 -16.99 22.78
CA VAL A 8 -32.61 -16.26 21.53
C VAL A 8 -31.51 -15.23 21.76
N VAL A 9 -30.30 -15.57 21.34
CA VAL A 9 -29.16 -14.64 21.35
C VAL A 9 -29.46 -13.61 20.29
N LYS A 10 -29.85 -12.39 20.72
CA LYS A 10 -29.96 -11.26 19.80
C LYS A 10 -28.59 -11.08 19.13
N PRO A 11 -28.54 -11.00 17.79
CA PRO A 11 -27.29 -10.75 17.10
C PRO A 11 -26.69 -9.45 17.64
N SER A 12 -25.39 -9.46 17.91
CA SER A 12 -24.67 -8.26 18.32
C SER A 12 -24.85 -7.18 17.26
N MET A 13 -25.12 -5.94 17.67
CA MET A 13 -25.23 -4.79 16.74
C MET A 13 -24.09 -4.81 15.71
N PRO A 14 -24.38 -4.44 14.45
CA PRO A 14 -23.36 -4.39 13.40
C PRO A 14 -22.18 -3.54 13.88
N LYS A 15 -20.97 -4.12 13.82
CA LYS A 15 -19.75 -3.43 14.24
C LYS A 15 -19.50 -2.30 13.25
N ARG A 16 -19.45 -1.06 13.75
CA ARG A 16 -19.16 0.17 12.99
C ARG A 16 -17.85 0.12 12.17
N ASN A 17 -16.96 -0.83 12.45
CA ASN A 17 -15.65 -0.95 11.81
C ASN A 17 -15.62 -1.86 10.57
N THR A 18 -16.78 -2.24 10.03
CA THR A 18 -16.82 -3.01 8.77
C THR A 18 -16.67 -2.05 7.59
N VAL A 19 -15.47 -2.01 7.03
CA VAL A 19 -15.19 -1.33 5.75
C VAL A 19 -15.94 -2.03 4.63
N ASN A 20 -16.60 -1.27 3.75
CA ASN A 20 -17.38 -1.81 2.63
C ASN A 20 -16.48 -2.68 1.72
N PRO A 21 -16.86 -3.92 1.36
CA PRO A 21 -16.02 -4.86 0.62
C PRO A 21 -15.45 -4.33 -0.69
N TYR A 22 -16.20 -3.53 -1.47
CA TYR A 22 -15.69 -2.90 -2.69
C TYR A 22 -14.48 -1.99 -2.44
N MET A 23 -14.41 -1.39 -1.24
CA MET A 23 -13.33 -0.48 -0.87
C MET A 23 -12.03 -1.18 -0.48
N ARG A 24 -12.07 -2.50 -0.22
CA ARG A 24 -10.84 -3.29 -0.04
C ARG A 24 -10.10 -3.52 -1.36
N GLY A 25 -10.83 -3.51 -2.49
CA GLY A 25 -10.27 -3.76 -3.82
C GLY A 25 -9.41 -2.61 -4.35
N ILE A 26 -9.78 -1.35 -4.04
CA ILE A 26 -9.05 -0.17 -4.53
C ILE A 26 -7.62 -0.12 -3.97
N GLY A 27 -7.44 -0.45 -2.68
CA GLY A 27 -6.09 -0.51 -2.09
C GLY A 27 -5.21 -1.57 -2.77
N CYS A 28 -5.79 -2.72 -3.13
CA CYS A 28 -5.08 -3.77 -3.87
C CYS A 28 -4.67 -3.28 -5.27
N LEU A 29 -5.55 -2.56 -5.96
CA LEU A 29 -5.25 -1.99 -7.28
C LEU A 29 -4.16 -0.91 -7.18
N LEU A 30 -4.19 -0.04 -6.17
CA LEU A 30 -3.13 0.94 -5.92
C LEU A 30 -1.79 0.28 -5.61
N MET A 31 -1.79 -0.86 -4.92
CA MET A 31 -0.56 -1.62 -4.64
C MET A 31 0.14 -2.13 -5.89
N ILE A 32 -0.60 -2.33 -7.00
CA ILE A 32 -0.02 -2.75 -8.29
C ILE A 32 0.34 -1.54 -9.14
N ILE A 33 -0.56 -0.56 -9.25
CA ILE A 33 -0.38 0.59 -10.15
C ILE A 33 0.75 1.51 -9.67
N VAL A 34 0.81 1.79 -8.36
CA VAL A 34 1.77 2.77 -7.84
C VAL A 34 3.22 2.32 -8.06
N PRO A 35 3.64 1.07 -7.76
CA PRO A 35 5.01 0.65 -8.04
C PRO A 35 5.40 0.69 -9.51
N VAL A 36 4.49 0.25 -10.40
CA VAL A 36 4.75 0.25 -11.86
C VAL A 36 4.92 1.67 -12.37
N PHE A 37 4.04 2.58 -11.97
CA PHE A 37 4.13 3.99 -12.33
C PHE A 37 5.39 4.65 -11.75
N SER A 38 5.70 4.37 -10.48
CA SER A 38 6.85 4.95 -9.79
C SER A 38 8.18 4.52 -10.40
N TYR A 39 8.27 3.27 -10.88
CA TYR A 39 9.44 2.81 -11.62
C TYR A 39 9.64 3.59 -12.92
N GLY A 40 8.58 3.76 -13.72
CA GLY A 40 8.67 4.49 -15.00
C GLY A 40 9.06 5.96 -14.81
N VAL A 41 8.48 6.63 -13.81
CA VAL A 41 8.86 8.00 -13.45
C VAL A 41 10.30 8.05 -12.92
N GLY A 42 10.69 7.07 -12.10
CA GLY A 42 12.05 6.97 -11.59
C GLY A 42 13.09 6.83 -12.70
N ASP A 43 12.80 6.03 -13.73
CA ASP A 43 13.71 5.80 -14.85
C ASP A 43 13.89 7.06 -15.69
N TRP A 44 12.78 7.73 -15.98
CA TRP A 44 12.78 8.99 -16.71
C TRP A 44 13.54 10.09 -15.95
N LEU A 45 13.32 10.22 -14.64
CA LEU A 45 14.02 11.20 -13.80
C LEU A 45 15.51 10.88 -13.64
N ALA A 46 15.85 9.60 -13.47
CA ALA A 46 17.24 9.15 -13.39
C ALA A 46 18.00 9.45 -14.70
N GLY A 47 17.38 9.22 -15.85
CA GLY A 47 17.95 9.55 -17.16
C GLY A 47 18.21 11.04 -17.38
N GLN A 48 17.47 11.92 -16.70
CA GLN A 48 17.72 13.37 -16.70
C GLN A 48 18.77 13.82 -15.69
N GLY A 49 19.30 12.91 -14.86
CA GLY A 49 20.23 13.27 -13.80
C GLY A 49 19.55 13.96 -12.61
N PHE A 50 18.25 13.76 -12.43
CA PHE A 50 17.55 14.31 -11.28
C PHE A 50 18.11 13.71 -9.98
N GLY A 51 18.49 14.55 -9.02
CA GLY A 51 19.01 14.10 -7.72
C GLY A 51 20.53 14.06 -7.58
N TYR A 52 21.31 14.52 -8.58
CA TYR A 52 22.78 14.66 -8.47
C TYR A 52 23.34 15.27 -7.16
N PRO A 53 22.68 16.25 -6.49
CA PRO A 53 23.21 16.79 -5.24
C PRO A 53 23.07 15.83 -4.04
N VAL A 54 22.18 14.84 -4.11
CA VAL A 54 21.86 13.94 -2.99
C VAL A 54 22.27 12.50 -3.27
N ILE A 55 22.16 12.07 -4.53
CA ILE A 55 22.46 10.70 -4.96
C ILE A 55 23.89 10.66 -5.51
N PRO A 56 24.73 9.69 -5.08
CA PRO A 56 26.08 9.53 -5.61
C PRO A 56 26.10 9.39 -7.13
N ARG A 57 27.06 10.03 -7.80
CA ARG A 57 27.20 9.98 -9.27
C ARG A 57 27.38 8.56 -9.80
N GLU A 58 27.99 7.69 -9.01
CA GLU A 58 28.21 6.28 -9.33
C GLU A 58 26.89 5.53 -9.61
N TRP A 59 25.77 5.97 -9.03
CA TRP A 59 24.47 5.31 -9.17
C TRP A 59 23.78 5.61 -10.50
N TYR A 60 24.21 6.65 -11.21
CA TYR A 60 23.75 6.97 -12.57
C TYR A 60 24.54 6.19 -13.63
N GLY A 61 25.63 5.52 -13.22
CA GLY A 61 26.43 4.69 -14.08
C GLY A 61 25.90 3.25 -14.18
N VAL A 62 26.77 2.38 -14.67
CA VAL A 62 26.53 0.94 -14.74
C VAL A 62 26.92 0.28 -13.42
N ILE A 63 26.14 -0.69 -12.95
CA ILE A 63 26.45 -1.42 -11.72
C ILE A 63 27.69 -2.30 -11.91
N THR A 64 28.73 -2.06 -11.11
CA THR A 64 29.89 -2.94 -11.02
C THR A 64 29.77 -3.85 -9.81
N PHE A 65 29.78 -5.16 -10.04
CA PHE A 65 29.74 -6.16 -8.97
C PHE A 65 31.16 -6.56 -8.54
N PRO A 66 31.39 -6.83 -7.24
CA PRO A 66 32.68 -7.30 -6.76
C PRO A 66 32.98 -8.72 -7.27
N ALA A 67 34.27 -9.01 -7.53
CA ALA A 67 34.72 -10.23 -8.20
C ALA A 67 34.25 -11.53 -7.52
N TRP A 68 34.18 -11.56 -6.19
CA TRP A 68 33.72 -12.73 -5.45
C TRP A 68 32.26 -13.09 -5.76
N LEU A 69 31.42 -12.10 -6.04
CA LEU A 69 29.99 -12.29 -6.34
C LEU A 69 29.78 -12.74 -7.79
N SER A 70 30.59 -12.22 -8.73
CA SER A 70 30.55 -12.64 -10.14
C SER A 70 31.13 -14.05 -10.37
N ASN A 71 31.96 -14.55 -9.46
CA ASN A 71 32.57 -15.89 -9.55
C ASN A 71 31.64 -17.03 -9.13
N LEU A 72 30.50 -16.73 -8.51
CA LEU A 72 29.52 -17.75 -8.13
C LEU A 72 28.81 -18.30 -9.37
N ALA A 73 29.03 -19.59 -9.65
CA ALA A 73 28.37 -20.30 -10.74
C ALA A 73 26.83 -20.20 -10.59
N GLY A 74 26.16 -19.72 -11.65
CA GLY A 74 24.71 -19.50 -11.67
C GLY A 74 24.27 -18.04 -11.45
N LEU A 75 24.93 -17.30 -10.56
CA LEU A 75 24.57 -15.89 -10.31
C LEU A 75 25.04 -14.95 -11.44
N ASN A 76 26.14 -15.31 -12.11
CA ASN A 76 26.78 -14.48 -13.13
C ASN A 76 25.82 -14.08 -14.26
N ILE A 77 24.89 -14.95 -14.67
CA ILE A 77 23.91 -14.66 -15.73
C ILE A 77 22.98 -13.50 -15.32
N VAL A 78 22.46 -13.55 -14.10
CA VAL A 78 21.54 -12.53 -13.56
C VAL A 78 22.29 -11.22 -13.32
N LEU A 79 23.51 -11.30 -12.77
CA LEU A 79 24.36 -10.13 -12.53
C LEU A 79 24.73 -9.42 -13.84
N GLN A 80 25.08 -10.16 -14.89
CA GLN A 80 25.35 -9.57 -16.20
C GLN A 80 24.12 -8.92 -16.82
N PHE A 81 22.93 -9.48 -16.60
CA PHE A 81 21.68 -8.86 -17.05
C PHE A 81 21.42 -7.54 -16.32
N LEU A 82 21.54 -7.51 -14.99
CA LEU A 82 21.40 -6.29 -14.19
C LEU A 82 22.46 -5.24 -14.55
N ALA A 83 23.70 -5.65 -14.79
CA ALA A 83 24.78 -4.76 -15.19
C ALA A 83 24.60 -4.17 -16.60
N ARG A 84 23.63 -4.60 -17.41
CA ARG A 84 23.36 -3.96 -18.72
C ARG A 84 22.37 -2.82 -18.61
N ILE A 85 21.64 -2.73 -17.50
CA ILE A 85 20.61 -1.72 -17.30
C ILE A 85 21.31 -0.45 -16.80
N PRO A 86 21.29 0.65 -17.58
CA PRO A 86 21.91 1.89 -17.15
C PRO A 86 21.15 2.48 -15.95
N HIS A 87 21.87 3.21 -15.09
CA HIS A 87 21.33 4.02 -13.98
C HIS A 87 20.38 3.31 -13.00
N LEU A 88 20.30 1.97 -13.01
CA LEU A 88 19.39 1.15 -12.21
C LEU A 88 19.36 1.54 -10.72
N PRO A 89 20.51 1.73 -10.03
CA PRO A 89 20.49 2.11 -8.61
C PRO A 89 19.80 3.45 -8.36
N ALA A 90 20.09 4.45 -9.20
CA ALA A 90 19.43 5.76 -9.13
C ALA A 90 17.93 5.62 -9.43
N THR A 91 17.57 4.83 -10.44
CA THR A 91 16.17 4.52 -10.79
C THR A 91 15.39 4.00 -9.61
N LEU A 92 15.92 2.99 -8.91
CA LEU A 92 15.25 2.36 -7.77
C LEU A 92 15.13 3.33 -6.58
N ALA A 93 16.18 4.10 -6.28
CA ALA A 93 16.15 5.07 -5.20
C ALA A 93 15.07 6.15 -5.45
N ILE A 94 15.03 6.70 -6.66
CA ILE A 94 14.03 7.71 -7.05
C ILE A 94 12.64 7.08 -7.07
N ALA A 95 12.49 5.87 -7.62
CA ALA A 95 11.22 5.17 -7.67
C ALA A 95 10.62 4.93 -6.27
N VAL A 96 11.44 4.61 -5.26
CA VAL A 96 10.97 4.47 -3.87
C VAL A 96 10.46 5.80 -3.33
N ILE A 97 11.19 6.91 -3.58
CA ILE A 97 10.75 8.24 -3.16
C ILE A 97 9.44 8.62 -3.86
N VAL A 98 9.36 8.43 -5.17
CA VAL A 98 8.14 8.68 -5.95
C VAL A 98 6.99 7.82 -5.46
N MET A 99 7.23 6.54 -5.13
CA MET A 99 6.21 5.65 -4.58
C MET A 99 5.64 6.16 -3.26
N ILE A 100 6.50 6.66 -2.37
CA ILE A 100 6.07 7.24 -1.09
C ILE A 100 5.27 8.52 -1.33
N VAL A 101 5.74 9.40 -2.21
CA VAL A 101 5.08 10.69 -2.50
C VAL A 101 3.75 10.48 -3.21
N VAL A 102 3.74 9.74 -4.32
CA VAL A 102 2.54 9.46 -5.14
C VAL A 102 1.58 8.57 -4.38
N GLY A 103 2.06 7.49 -3.76
CA GLY A 103 1.23 6.60 -2.96
C GLY A 103 0.64 7.30 -1.74
N GLY A 104 1.44 8.12 -1.05
CA GLY A 104 0.98 8.96 0.06
C GLY A 104 -0.07 9.98 -0.39
N LEU A 105 0.20 10.72 -1.47
CA LEU A 105 -0.75 11.69 -2.02
C LEU A 105 -2.06 11.04 -2.45
N MET A 106 -1.99 9.91 -3.17
CA MET A 106 -3.17 9.12 -3.53
C MET A 106 -3.94 8.71 -2.28
N SER A 107 -3.27 8.21 -1.23
CA SER A 107 -3.95 7.79 -0.01
C SER A 107 -4.74 8.94 0.65
N VAL A 108 -4.20 10.16 0.64
CA VAL A 108 -4.87 11.36 1.15
C VAL A 108 -6.08 11.73 0.29
N ILE A 109 -5.91 11.78 -1.03
CA ILE A 109 -7.00 12.08 -1.97
C ILE A 109 -8.13 11.06 -1.83
N PHE A 110 -7.79 9.78 -1.76
CA PHE A 110 -8.78 8.72 -1.56
C PHE A 110 -9.48 8.82 -0.20
N GLY A 111 -8.75 9.12 0.88
CA GLY A 111 -9.35 9.33 2.19
C GLY A 111 -10.32 10.52 2.20
N TRP A 112 -9.96 11.60 1.52
CA TRP A 112 -10.81 12.78 1.37
C TRP A 112 -12.05 12.51 0.52
N ALA A 113 -11.88 11.93 -0.67
CA ALA A 113 -12.99 11.54 -1.55
C ALA A 113 -13.94 10.56 -0.84
N TYR A 114 -13.39 9.64 -0.05
CA TYR A 114 -14.18 8.73 0.77
C TYR A 114 -15.02 9.48 1.80
N SER A 115 -14.47 10.48 2.48
CA SER A 115 -15.24 11.27 3.44
C SER A 115 -16.44 11.98 2.82
N LEU A 116 -16.42 12.24 1.51
CA LEU A 116 -17.51 12.92 0.80
C LEU A 116 -18.51 11.96 0.17
N LEU A 117 -18.04 10.83 -0.39
CA LEU A 117 -18.85 9.93 -1.20
C LEU A 117 -19.26 8.64 -0.46
N ALA A 118 -18.80 8.44 0.77
CA ALA A 118 -19.15 7.26 1.55
C ALA A 118 -20.68 7.21 1.79
N PRO A 119 -21.36 6.14 1.37
CA PRO A 119 -22.76 5.94 1.75
C PRO A 119 -22.87 5.78 3.27
N SER A 120 -24.00 6.18 3.84
CA SER A 120 -24.26 5.97 5.25
C SER A 120 -24.14 4.47 5.58
N PRO A 121 -23.46 4.08 6.67
CA PRO A 121 -23.33 2.69 7.06
C PRO A 121 -24.66 2.07 7.56
N TYR A 122 -25.73 2.86 7.62
CA TYR A 122 -27.06 2.45 8.06
C TYR A 122 -27.94 2.19 6.84
N GLY A 123 -28.68 1.09 6.86
CA GLY A 123 -29.78 0.86 5.92
C GLY A 123 -30.95 1.82 6.17
N PRO A 124 -31.92 1.89 5.25
CA PRO A 124 -33.06 2.82 5.35
C PRO A 124 -33.93 2.61 6.60
N MET A 125 -33.87 1.43 7.22
CA MET A 125 -34.62 1.07 8.43
C MET A 125 -33.73 0.98 9.69
N ASP A 126 -32.42 1.18 9.56
CA ASP A 126 -31.50 1.03 10.69
C ASP A 126 -31.32 2.36 11.43
N VAL A 127 -31.63 2.35 12.72
CA VAL A 127 -31.36 3.49 13.62
C VAL A 127 -29.91 3.40 14.10
N PRO A 128 -29.14 4.50 14.08
CA PRO A 128 -27.79 4.50 14.59
C PRO A 128 -27.75 4.07 16.06
N PRO A 129 -26.74 3.28 16.48
CA PRO A 129 -26.64 2.80 17.84
C PRO A 129 -26.58 4.00 18.81
N PRO A 130 -27.34 3.97 19.91
CA PRO A 130 -27.34 5.05 20.89
C PRO A 130 -25.92 5.25 21.44
N ARG A 131 -25.41 6.48 21.38
CA ARG A 131 -24.06 6.85 21.87
C ARG A 131 -23.99 6.93 23.40
N VAL A 132 -24.79 6.13 24.10
CA VAL A 132 -24.86 6.18 25.57
C VAL A 132 -23.77 5.28 26.12
N LYS A 133 -22.77 5.88 26.79
CA LYS A 133 -21.77 5.15 27.58
C LYS A 133 -22.43 4.63 28.86
N THR A 134 -23.19 3.55 28.79
CA THR A 134 -23.70 2.90 29.99
C THR A 134 -22.63 2.02 30.63
N ARG A 135 -22.52 2.05 31.97
CA ARG A 135 -21.67 1.12 32.70
C ARG A 135 -22.25 -0.29 32.53
N LYS A 136 -21.40 -1.25 32.13
CA LYS A 136 -21.80 -2.65 32.01
C LYS A 136 -22.16 -3.18 33.40
N TYR A 137 -23.43 -3.50 33.62
CA TYR A 137 -23.88 -4.09 34.88
C TYR A 137 -23.20 -5.45 35.07
N LYS A 138 -22.45 -5.60 36.16
CA LYS A 138 -21.81 -6.87 36.56
C LYS A 138 -22.71 -7.46 37.63
N ARG A 139 -23.31 -8.61 37.36
CA ARG A 139 -24.10 -9.38 38.33
C ARG A 139 -23.31 -10.61 38.73
#